data_AF-B8HHV3-F1
#
_entry.id   AF-B8HHV3-F1
#
_cell.length_a   1.000
_cell.length_b   1.000
_cell.length_c   1.000
_cell.angle_alpha   90.00
_cell.angle_beta   90.00
_cell.angle_gamma   90.00
#
_symmetry.space_group_name_H-M   'P 1'
#
loop_
_entity.id
_entity.type
_entity.pdbx_description
1 polymer ?
#
loop_
_entity_poly.entity_id
_entity_poly.type
_entity_poly.pdbx_seq_one_letter_code
_entity_poly.pdbx_strand_id
1 'polypeptide(L)'
;MPKIVAKKPWTPPEPSTPIGDLAPGNSESSKLEEKFRAALITAGISLHEERLGIQCGYDKARTRYPVLTPDFVVTDARVCIEVDPERTHEGREDQDRTRNALLADAGWKVVRARLGGLEAIGEWDVVSESGSYTVAAGTALADAVRDAVAGRPGKVRTITRKPQAPRKKSRLGAIREDEYQYRVHRTKWTLEDGEVADLAIVDGRYLARSMKWEFPRFIRHLDLQGAPKEDWRTILEPLLETMQPSEFVPFSTFPWGDSLFIGPQAGKIRFREKFGPYEPGWSGTTNLEGAAEYDEAIIQDESGAVLAELHAEAIALGWEISSIIPRTGRHGDYQEMELVRKDFKG
;
A
#
# COMPACT_ATOMS: atom_id res chain seq x y z
N MET A 1 57.63 38.48 37.42
CA MET A 1 57.21 38.67 36.01
C MET A 1 56.76 37.32 35.47
N PRO A 2 55.51 37.17 34.97
CA PRO A 2 55.10 35.93 34.35
C PRO A 2 55.81 35.79 33.00
N LYS A 3 56.49 34.66 32.80
CA LYS A 3 57.10 34.31 31.52
C LYS A 3 55.97 33.97 30.55
N ILE A 4 55.94 34.65 29.40
CA ILE A 4 55.14 34.23 28.25
C ILE A 4 55.73 32.90 27.78
N VAL A 5 55.08 31.80 28.15
CA VAL A 5 55.36 30.49 27.56
C VAL A 5 54.61 30.47 26.24
N ALA A 6 55.34 30.46 25.12
CA ALA A 6 54.72 30.27 23.81
C ALA A 6 53.87 28.99 23.86
N LYS A 7 52.55 29.12 23.65
CA LYS A 7 51.68 27.94 23.53
C LYS A 7 52.26 27.09 22.39
N LYS A 8 52.53 25.83 22.70
CA LYS A 8 52.94 24.83 21.70
C LYS A 8 51.93 24.90 20.54
N PRO A 9 52.38 24.98 19.27
CA PRO A 9 51.46 25.02 18.14
C PRO A 9 50.47 23.86 18.25
N TRP A 10 49.19 24.16 18.27
CA TRP A 10 48.17 23.12 18.30
C TRP A 10 48.31 22.28 17.04
N THR A 11 48.54 20.98 17.20
CA THR A 11 48.63 20.03 16.09
C THR A 11 47.33 19.25 16.05
N PRO A 12 46.62 19.23 14.91
CA PRO A 12 45.39 18.46 14.81
C PRO A 12 45.66 16.96 15.05
N PRO A 13 44.72 16.21 15.65
CA PRO A 13 44.85 14.77 15.82
C PRO A 13 44.98 14.07 14.47
N GLU A 14 45.57 12.89 14.40
CA GLU A 14 45.68 12.13 13.14
C GLU A 14 44.31 11.58 12.68
N PRO A 15 44.06 11.41 11.36
CA PRO A 15 42.85 10.80 10.87
C PRO A 15 42.78 9.31 11.26
N SER A 16 41.56 8.77 11.34
CA SER A 16 41.33 7.38 11.77
C SER A 16 41.84 6.34 10.76
N THR A 17 41.87 6.72 9.48
CA THR A 17 42.35 5.96 8.33
C THR A 17 43.04 6.92 7.34
N PRO A 18 43.77 6.44 6.33
CA PRO A 18 44.31 7.31 5.28
C PRO A 18 43.21 8.13 4.58
N ILE A 19 43.56 9.35 4.17
CA ILE A 19 42.61 10.22 3.45
C ILE A 19 42.21 9.57 2.13
N GLY A 20 40.91 9.53 1.87
CA GLY A 20 40.31 8.91 0.68
C GLY A 20 39.94 7.44 0.87
N ASP A 21 40.32 6.82 1.99
CA ASP A 21 39.93 5.44 2.29
C ASP A 21 38.49 5.33 2.77
N LEU A 22 37.93 4.14 2.56
CA LEU A 22 36.59 3.79 2.97
C LEU A 22 36.55 3.49 4.47
N ALA A 23 35.49 3.93 5.13
CA ALA A 23 35.21 3.71 6.54
C ALA A 23 33.75 3.25 6.72
N PRO A 24 33.36 2.69 7.88
CA PRO A 24 31.96 2.39 8.16
C PRO A 24 31.06 3.63 8.00
N GLY A 25 29.97 3.49 7.25
CA GLY A 25 28.95 4.52 7.05
C GLY A 25 27.74 4.36 7.97
N ASN A 26 26.78 5.28 7.86
CA ASN A 26 25.45 5.11 8.46
C ASN A 26 24.58 4.16 7.60
N SER A 27 23.62 3.47 8.22
CA SER A 27 22.77 2.47 7.54
C SER A 27 21.41 3.01 7.09
N GLU A 28 21.09 4.28 7.36
CA GLU A 28 19.78 4.85 7.04
C GLU A 28 19.66 5.17 5.55
N SER A 29 18.59 4.69 4.91
CA SER A 29 18.25 5.01 3.52
C SER A 29 16.83 5.56 3.44
N SER A 30 16.60 6.53 2.58
CA SER A 30 15.24 7.03 2.30
C SER A 30 14.58 6.29 1.14
N LYS A 31 13.24 6.28 1.09
CA LYS A 31 12.47 5.77 -0.06
C LYS A 31 12.81 6.50 -1.38
N LEU A 32 13.34 7.72 -1.28
CA LEU A 32 13.77 8.49 -2.43
C LEU A 32 15.08 7.93 -2.98
N GLU A 33 16.06 7.69 -2.11
CA GLU A 33 17.32 7.03 -2.45
C GLU A 33 17.10 5.63 -3.01
N GLU A 34 16.20 4.82 -2.44
CA GLU A 34 15.88 3.49 -2.97
C GLU A 34 15.45 3.52 -4.44
N LYS A 35 14.67 4.55 -4.84
CA LYS A 35 14.26 4.73 -6.25
C LYS A 35 15.43 5.10 -7.15
N PHE A 36 16.33 5.98 -6.69
CA PHE A 36 17.54 6.31 -7.44
C PHE A 36 18.50 5.13 -7.52
N ARG A 37 18.70 4.37 -6.43
CA ARG A 37 19.46 3.11 -6.40
C ARG A 37 18.94 2.14 -7.45
N ALA A 38 17.63 1.89 -7.47
CA ALA A 38 17.02 1.01 -8.46
C ALA A 38 17.26 1.50 -9.90
N ALA A 39 17.16 2.81 -10.16
CA ALA A 39 17.44 3.39 -11.47
C ALA A 39 18.91 3.22 -11.89
N LEU A 40 19.86 3.45 -10.99
CA LEU A 40 21.29 3.29 -11.23
C LEU A 40 21.66 1.82 -11.50
N ILE A 41 21.13 0.88 -10.72
CA ILE A 41 21.33 -0.56 -10.92
C ILE A 41 20.73 -1.00 -12.26
N THR A 42 19.51 -0.57 -12.57
CA THR A 42 18.86 -0.86 -13.87
C THR A 42 19.69 -0.32 -15.04
N ALA A 43 20.38 0.81 -14.83
CA ALA A 43 21.29 1.42 -15.78
C ALA A 43 22.67 0.71 -15.86
N GLY A 44 22.88 -0.38 -15.13
CA GLY A 44 24.11 -1.17 -15.12
C GLY A 44 25.25 -0.55 -14.31
N ILE A 45 24.95 0.35 -13.37
CA ILE A 45 25.96 0.94 -12.48
C ILE A 45 26.15 0.03 -11.27
N SER A 46 27.36 -0.48 -11.09
CA SER A 46 27.76 -1.30 -9.94
C SER A 46 27.96 -0.42 -8.70
N LEU A 47 26.92 -0.32 -7.88
CA LEU A 47 26.97 0.34 -6.58
C LEU A 47 27.46 -0.62 -5.50
N HIS A 48 28.15 -0.11 -4.49
CA HIS A 48 28.42 -0.89 -3.29
C HIS A 48 27.10 -1.21 -2.55
N GLU A 49 27.00 -2.42 -2.00
CA GLU A 49 25.79 -2.91 -1.34
C GLU A 49 25.52 -2.11 -0.06
N GLU A 50 26.56 -1.94 0.76
CA GLU A 50 26.50 -1.17 2.00
C GLU A 50 26.78 0.32 1.77
N ARG A 51 26.22 1.17 2.63
CA ARG A 51 26.61 2.59 2.72
C ARG A 51 27.97 2.70 3.39
N LEU A 52 28.91 3.32 2.70
CA LEU A 52 30.28 3.53 3.19
C LEU A 52 30.54 5.01 3.46
N GLY A 53 31.32 5.27 4.51
CA GLY A 53 31.95 6.55 4.75
C GLY A 53 33.25 6.69 3.96
N ILE A 54 33.67 7.92 3.71
CA ILE A 54 34.95 8.29 3.12
C ILE A 54 35.68 9.17 4.12
N GLN A 55 36.91 8.78 4.48
CA GLN A 55 37.75 9.60 5.34
C GLN A 55 38.28 10.81 4.57
N CYS A 56 37.85 12.01 4.96
CA CYS A 56 38.26 13.25 4.30
C CYS A 56 39.37 13.97 5.08
N GLY A 57 40.01 14.94 4.39
CA GLY A 57 41.03 15.82 4.96
C GLY A 57 40.52 16.71 6.09
N TYR A 58 41.43 17.43 6.74
CA TYR A 58 41.12 18.23 7.93
C TYR A 58 40.15 19.39 7.61
N ASP A 59 38.95 19.33 8.19
CA ASP A 59 37.96 20.38 8.15
C ASP A 59 38.26 21.40 9.26
N LYS A 60 38.79 22.56 8.87
CA LYS A 60 39.14 23.65 9.80
C LYS A 60 37.93 24.20 10.55
N ALA A 61 36.75 24.24 9.93
CA ALA A 61 35.55 24.79 10.54
C ALA A 61 35.02 23.89 11.66
N ARG A 62 35.15 22.57 11.49
CA ARG A 62 34.73 21.56 12.49
C ARG A 62 35.86 21.03 13.37
N THR A 63 37.06 21.56 13.15
CA THR A 63 38.31 21.17 13.81
C THR A 63 38.54 19.66 13.91
N ARG A 64 38.27 18.92 12.83
CA ARG A 64 38.38 17.44 12.80
C ARG A 64 38.65 16.91 11.38
N TYR A 65 39.01 15.63 11.28
CA TYR A 65 39.03 14.87 10.02
C TYR A 65 37.70 14.13 9.87
N PRO A 66 36.73 14.64 9.10
CA PRO A 66 35.41 14.04 9.03
C PRO A 66 35.43 12.76 8.20
N VAL A 67 34.61 11.79 8.59
CA VAL A 67 34.14 10.73 7.71
C VAL A 67 32.82 11.19 7.12
N LEU A 68 32.75 11.37 5.81
CA LEU A 68 31.52 11.75 5.10
C LEU A 68 30.89 10.49 4.50
N THR A 69 29.60 10.28 4.74
CA THR A 69 28.85 9.16 4.16
C THR A 69 28.00 9.68 3.00
N PRO A 70 28.37 9.37 1.75
CA PRO A 70 27.51 9.62 0.60
C PRO A 70 26.35 8.63 0.56
N ASP A 71 25.30 8.95 -0.20
CA ASP A 71 24.17 8.04 -0.37
C ASP A 71 24.54 6.75 -1.10
N PHE A 72 25.37 6.85 -2.14
CA PHE A 72 25.91 5.71 -2.88
C PHE A 72 27.38 5.91 -3.23
N VAL A 73 28.09 4.80 -3.46
CA VAL A 73 29.47 4.81 -3.95
C VAL A 73 29.68 3.79 -5.06
N VAL A 74 30.50 4.16 -6.04
CA VAL A 74 31.09 3.25 -7.04
C VAL A 74 32.58 3.15 -6.68
N THR A 75 32.91 2.13 -5.90
CA THR A 75 34.21 2.00 -5.22
C THR A 75 35.39 1.99 -6.17
N ASP A 76 35.30 1.20 -7.24
CA ASP A 76 36.41 0.98 -8.18
C ASP A 76 36.77 2.25 -8.96
N ALA A 77 35.82 3.17 -9.11
CA ALA A 77 35.97 4.41 -9.85
C ALA A 77 36.18 5.65 -8.96
N ARG A 78 36.15 5.47 -7.62
CA ARG A 78 36.15 6.56 -6.64
C ARG A 78 35.11 7.64 -6.95
N VAL A 79 33.87 7.22 -7.23
CA VAL A 79 32.73 8.11 -7.44
C VAL A 79 31.77 7.97 -6.27
N CYS A 80 31.38 9.09 -5.67
CA CYS A 80 30.32 9.16 -4.68
C CYS A 80 29.12 9.92 -5.24
N ILE A 81 27.93 9.48 -4.82
CA ILE A 81 26.65 9.96 -5.33
C ILE A 81 25.81 10.45 -4.14
N GLU A 82 25.26 11.65 -4.24
CA GLU A 82 24.34 12.24 -3.24
C GLU A 82 23.00 12.57 -3.90
N VAL A 83 21.90 12.38 -3.18
CA VAL A 83 20.52 12.72 -3.57
C VAL A 83 20.00 13.79 -2.62
N ASP A 84 19.99 15.02 -3.09
CA ASP A 84 19.67 16.20 -2.29
C ASP A 84 18.27 16.72 -2.63
N PRO A 85 17.23 16.41 -1.85
CA PRO A 85 15.93 17.05 -2.01
C PRO A 85 15.92 18.44 -1.35
N GLU A 86 15.35 19.43 -2.04
CA GLU A 86 15.16 20.83 -1.56
C GLU A 86 14.74 20.90 -0.09
N ARG A 87 13.72 20.11 0.30
CA ARG A 87 13.18 20.07 1.67
C ARG A 87 14.21 19.87 2.79
N THR A 88 15.40 19.31 2.51
CA THR A 88 16.48 19.10 3.49
C THR A 88 17.77 19.85 3.18
N HIS A 89 17.92 20.39 1.97
CA HIS A 89 19.17 21.03 1.49
C HIS A 89 19.04 22.51 1.13
N GLU A 90 17.82 23.05 1.06
CA GLU A 90 17.61 24.49 0.87
C GLU A 90 18.29 25.27 2.01
N GLY A 91 19.10 26.26 1.66
CA GLY A 91 19.84 27.10 2.61
C GLY A 91 21.08 26.42 3.22
N ARG A 92 21.52 25.28 2.68
CA ARG A 92 22.73 24.55 3.11
C ARG A 92 23.80 24.45 2.03
N GLU A 93 23.73 25.29 1.01
CA GLU A 93 24.57 25.24 -0.18
C GLU A 93 26.06 25.35 0.15
N ASP A 94 26.44 26.24 1.07
CA ASP A 94 27.83 26.39 1.51
C ASP A 94 28.38 25.15 2.22
N GLN A 95 27.52 24.47 3.00
CA GLN A 95 27.88 23.22 3.65
C GLN A 95 28.05 22.09 2.62
N ASP A 96 27.16 22.02 1.63
CA ASP A 96 27.26 21.04 0.54
C ASP A 96 28.49 21.28 -0.34
N ARG A 97 28.83 22.55 -0.65
CA ARG A 97 30.07 22.94 -1.33
C ARG A 97 31.31 22.54 -0.53
N THR A 98 31.29 22.74 0.78
CA THR A 98 32.38 22.31 1.67
C THR A 98 32.54 20.78 1.66
N ARG A 99 31.43 20.04 1.71
CA ARG A 99 31.46 18.57 1.58
C ARG A 99 32.04 18.13 0.22
N ASN A 100 31.65 18.79 -0.87
CA ASN A 100 32.19 18.51 -2.20
C ASN A 100 33.70 18.71 -2.25
N ALA A 101 34.20 19.83 -1.72
CA ALA A 101 35.63 20.11 -1.67
C ALA A 101 36.38 19.05 -0.86
N LEU A 102 35.88 18.68 0.32
CA LEU A 102 36.49 17.65 1.15
C LEU A 102 36.55 16.27 0.49
N LEU A 103 35.53 15.89 -0.27
CA LEU A 103 35.50 14.63 -1.03
C LEU A 103 36.46 14.69 -2.24
N ALA A 104 36.45 15.81 -2.97
CA ALA A 104 37.34 16.03 -4.10
C ALA A 104 38.82 16.02 -3.68
N ASP A 105 39.16 16.71 -2.60
CA ASP A 105 40.51 16.72 -2.01
C ASP A 105 40.94 15.33 -1.51
N ALA A 106 39.97 14.47 -1.15
CA ALA A 106 40.21 13.07 -0.80
C ALA A 106 40.30 12.14 -2.03
N GLY A 107 40.25 12.69 -3.24
CA GLY A 107 40.38 11.97 -4.51
C GLY A 107 39.09 11.31 -4.99
N TRP A 108 37.92 11.75 -4.50
CA TRP A 108 36.61 11.25 -4.92
C TRP A 108 35.88 12.23 -5.83
N LYS A 109 35.29 11.71 -6.91
CA LYS A 109 34.40 12.48 -7.79
C LYS A 109 33.01 12.51 -7.18
N VAL A 110 32.39 13.70 -7.13
CA VAL A 110 31.06 13.88 -6.54
C VAL A 110 30.03 14.11 -7.65
N VAL A 111 28.97 13.31 -7.64
CA VAL A 111 27.82 13.45 -8.53
C VAL A 111 26.57 13.65 -7.69
N ARG A 112 25.82 14.74 -7.89
CA ARG A 112 24.62 15.02 -7.08
C ARG A 112 23.35 15.06 -7.91
N ALA A 113 22.27 14.52 -7.37
CA ALA A 113 20.91 14.83 -7.81
C ALA A 113 20.35 15.96 -6.94
N ARG A 114 20.33 17.19 -7.48
CA ARG A 114 19.82 18.41 -6.84
C ARG A 114 18.35 18.59 -7.22
N LEU A 115 17.42 18.25 -6.32
CA LEU A 115 15.98 18.17 -6.61
C LEU A 115 15.21 19.35 -6.02
N GLY A 116 14.13 19.76 -6.66
CA GLY A 116 13.26 20.87 -6.23
C GLY A 116 13.76 22.26 -6.65
N GLY A 117 14.59 22.34 -7.69
CA GLY A 117 15.12 23.63 -8.17
C GLY A 117 16.36 24.11 -7.41
N LEU A 118 16.96 23.26 -6.58
CA LEU A 118 18.28 23.52 -5.99
C LEU A 118 19.32 23.83 -7.08
N GLU A 119 20.21 24.78 -6.80
CA GLU A 119 21.31 25.10 -7.72
C GLU A 119 22.32 23.95 -7.83
N ALA A 120 22.98 23.89 -8.99
CA ALA A 120 24.15 23.04 -9.19
C ALA A 120 25.36 23.62 -8.43
N ILE A 121 26.10 22.74 -7.77
CA ILE A 121 27.29 23.07 -6.99
C ILE A 121 28.52 22.26 -7.41
N GLY A 122 28.33 21.19 -8.19
CA GLY A 122 29.36 20.34 -8.77
C GLY A 122 29.23 20.23 -10.29
N GLU A 123 30.31 19.79 -10.94
CA GLU A 123 30.39 19.76 -12.40
C GLU A 123 29.57 18.62 -13.05
N TRP A 124 29.26 17.56 -12.31
CA TRP A 124 28.41 16.44 -12.76
C TRP A 124 26.98 16.50 -12.24
N ASP A 125 26.56 17.62 -11.65
CA ASP A 125 25.26 17.71 -10.99
C ASP A 125 24.09 17.54 -11.96
N VAL A 126 23.04 16.89 -11.47
CA VAL A 126 21.73 16.79 -12.12
C VAL A 126 20.75 17.64 -11.34
N VAL A 127 20.32 18.75 -11.93
CA VAL A 127 19.32 19.65 -11.36
C VAL A 127 17.94 19.26 -11.86
N SER A 128 16.98 19.09 -10.96
CA SER A 128 15.58 18.86 -11.32
C SER A 128 14.66 19.85 -10.63
N GLU A 129 13.73 20.45 -11.37
CA GLU A 129 12.65 21.26 -10.81
C GLU A 129 11.65 20.43 -9.97
N SER A 130 11.67 19.10 -10.10
CA SER A 130 10.86 18.23 -9.23
C SER A 130 11.61 17.96 -7.93
N GLY A 131 10.97 18.19 -6.78
CA GLY A 131 11.49 17.78 -5.46
C GLY A 131 11.37 16.27 -5.18
N SER A 132 11.02 15.46 -6.19
CA SER A 132 10.80 14.01 -6.06
C SER A 132 11.45 13.25 -7.21
N TYR A 133 11.60 11.93 -7.05
CA TYR A 133 12.12 11.09 -8.12
C TYR A 133 11.28 11.18 -9.39
N THR A 134 11.95 11.34 -10.53
CA THR A 134 11.37 11.17 -11.87
C THR A 134 12.27 10.26 -12.69
N VAL A 135 11.72 9.56 -13.68
CA VAL A 135 12.50 8.70 -14.59
C VAL A 135 13.57 9.51 -15.34
N ALA A 136 13.24 10.75 -15.72
CA ALA A 136 14.19 11.66 -16.38
C ALA A 136 15.37 12.02 -15.47
N ALA A 137 15.12 12.34 -14.19
CA ALA A 137 16.17 12.62 -13.22
C ALA A 137 17.03 11.37 -12.94
N GLY A 138 16.42 10.19 -12.79
CA GLY A 138 17.14 8.93 -12.61
C GLY A 138 18.05 8.59 -13.79
N THR A 139 17.56 8.77 -15.02
CA THR A 139 18.32 8.55 -16.25
C THR A 139 19.49 9.53 -16.36
N ALA A 140 19.23 10.83 -16.12
CA ALA A 140 20.25 11.86 -16.16
C ALA A 140 21.34 11.64 -15.10
N LEU A 141 20.96 11.17 -13.90
CA LEU A 141 21.92 10.82 -12.84
C LEU A 141 22.80 9.64 -13.27
N ALA A 142 22.21 8.60 -13.85
CA ALA A 142 22.99 7.47 -14.37
C ALA A 142 24.00 7.91 -15.44
N ASP A 143 23.61 8.81 -16.36
CA ASP A 143 24.53 9.34 -17.37
C ASP A 143 25.65 10.19 -16.75
N ALA A 144 25.35 11.00 -15.74
CA ALA A 144 26.34 11.79 -15.01
C ALA A 144 27.36 10.90 -14.29
N VAL A 145 26.89 9.82 -13.65
CA VAL A 145 27.76 8.83 -13.01
C VAL A 145 28.63 8.12 -14.04
N ARG A 146 28.09 7.73 -15.20
CA ARG A 146 28.89 7.12 -16.28
C ARG A 146 29.98 8.05 -16.80
N ASP A 147 29.69 9.34 -16.92
CA ASP A 147 30.71 10.32 -17.30
C ASP A 147 31.81 10.42 -16.24
N ALA A 148 31.44 10.53 -14.97
CA ALA A 148 32.39 10.59 -13.86
C ALA A 148 33.26 9.32 -13.80
N VAL A 149 32.65 8.13 -13.90
CA VAL A 149 33.36 6.83 -13.92
C VAL A 149 34.35 6.76 -15.09
N ALA A 150 33.93 7.19 -16.29
CA ALA A 150 34.78 7.20 -17.48
C ALA A 150 35.82 8.34 -17.50
N GLY A 151 35.83 9.23 -16.50
CA GLY A 151 36.73 10.39 -16.46
C GLY A 151 36.43 11.44 -17.52
N ARG A 152 35.20 11.49 -18.04
CA ARG A 152 34.77 12.52 -18.98
C ARG A 152 34.53 13.85 -18.24
N PRO A 153 34.72 15.00 -18.91
CA PRO A 153 34.47 16.31 -18.32
C PRO A 153 33.06 16.42 -17.70
N GLY A 154 32.95 17.14 -16.59
CA GLY A 154 31.68 17.43 -15.96
C GLY A 154 30.71 18.17 -16.89
N LYS A 155 29.45 17.75 -16.86
CA LYS A 155 28.34 18.46 -17.49
C LYS A 155 27.14 18.47 -16.55
N VAL A 156 26.75 19.66 -16.12
CA VAL A 156 25.49 19.87 -15.40
C VAL A 156 24.31 19.54 -16.31
N ARG A 157 23.37 18.74 -15.81
CA ARG A 157 22.16 18.32 -16.53
C ARG A 157 20.94 18.93 -15.85
N THR A 158 20.08 19.60 -16.61
CA THR A 158 18.87 20.24 -16.07
C THR A 158 17.62 19.54 -16.58
N ILE A 159 16.74 19.15 -15.65
CA ILE A 159 15.46 18.49 -15.91
C ILE A 159 14.32 19.42 -15.51
N THR A 160 13.65 19.97 -16.51
CA THR A 160 12.46 20.81 -16.31
C THR A 160 11.25 19.96 -15.96
N ARG A 161 10.40 20.48 -15.08
CA ARG A 161 9.15 19.84 -14.69
C ARG A 161 8.19 19.94 -15.88
N LYS A 162 7.81 18.79 -16.44
CA LYS A 162 6.68 18.76 -17.39
C LYS A 162 5.41 19.21 -16.66
N PRO A 163 4.59 20.09 -17.25
CA PRO A 163 3.28 20.42 -16.72
C PRO A 163 2.49 19.13 -16.51
N GLN A 164 2.12 18.86 -15.27
CA GLN A 164 1.31 17.68 -14.97
C GLN A 164 -0.11 18.01 -15.42
N ALA A 165 -0.64 17.27 -16.39
CA ALA A 165 -2.04 17.38 -16.74
C ALA A 165 -2.88 17.18 -15.47
N PRO A 166 -3.95 17.96 -15.25
CA PRO A 166 -4.79 17.81 -14.09
C PRO A 166 -5.33 16.38 -14.08
N ARG A 167 -4.85 15.57 -13.14
CA ARG A 167 -5.39 14.23 -12.94
C ARG A 167 -6.80 14.40 -12.39
N LYS A 168 -7.80 13.96 -13.16
CA LYS A 168 -9.18 13.78 -12.65
C LYS A 168 -9.05 12.94 -11.38
N LYS A 169 -9.44 13.51 -10.23
CA LYS A 169 -9.52 12.72 -8.99
C LYS A 169 -10.51 11.61 -9.28
N SER A 170 -10.09 10.36 -9.10
CA SER A 170 -11.02 9.27 -9.29
C SER A 170 -12.14 9.35 -8.26
N ARG A 171 -13.33 9.00 -8.71
CA ARG A 171 -14.56 8.92 -7.93
C ARG A 171 -14.59 7.66 -7.05
N LEU A 172 -13.72 6.68 -7.30
CA LEU A 172 -13.58 5.46 -6.51
C LEU A 172 -12.65 5.68 -5.32
N GLY A 173 -13.18 5.48 -4.12
CA GLY A 173 -12.43 5.49 -2.87
C GLY A 173 -11.43 4.34 -2.74
N ALA A 174 -10.80 4.26 -1.58
CA ALA A 174 -9.93 3.14 -1.24
C ALA A 174 -10.76 1.86 -1.04
N ILE A 175 -10.28 0.75 -1.58
CA ILE A 175 -10.86 -0.58 -1.39
C ILE A 175 -10.19 -1.21 -0.18
N ARG A 176 -10.94 -1.46 0.89
CA ARG A 176 -10.44 -2.00 2.16
C ARG A 176 -11.17 -3.27 2.51
N GLU A 177 -10.46 -4.23 3.10
CA GLU A 177 -11.10 -5.40 3.66
C GLU A 177 -11.91 -5.01 4.91
N ASP A 178 -13.07 -5.63 5.10
CA ASP A 178 -13.91 -5.44 6.29
C ASP A 178 -13.37 -6.31 7.43
N GLU A 179 -13.18 -5.71 8.60
CA GLU A 179 -12.61 -6.39 9.76
C GLU A 179 -13.57 -7.39 10.43
N TYR A 180 -14.88 -7.27 10.15
CA TYR A 180 -15.92 -8.05 10.82
C TYR A 180 -16.63 -9.03 9.89
N GLN A 181 -16.64 -8.76 8.58
CA GLN A 181 -17.36 -9.58 7.60
C GLN A 181 -16.40 -10.30 6.66
N TYR A 182 -16.45 -11.63 6.71
CA TYR A 182 -15.58 -12.49 5.91
C TYR A 182 -15.75 -12.24 4.41
N ARG A 183 -14.62 -12.03 3.71
CA ARG A 183 -14.55 -11.77 2.25
C ARG A 183 -15.34 -10.54 1.76
N VAL A 184 -15.60 -9.58 2.65
CA VAL A 184 -16.21 -8.30 2.26
C VAL A 184 -15.12 -7.24 2.13
N HIS A 185 -15.15 -6.49 1.03
CA HIS A 185 -14.30 -5.33 0.83
C HIS A 185 -15.14 -4.07 0.67
N ARG A 186 -14.95 -3.08 1.54
CA ARG A 186 -15.64 -1.79 1.51
C ARG A 186 -14.95 -0.81 0.57
N THR A 187 -15.75 -0.06 -0.15
CA THR A 187 -15.28 1.10 -0.94
C THR A 187 -16.38 2.15 -1.04
N LYS A 188 -16.06 3.30 -1.64
CA LYS A 188 -17.00 4.39 -1.87
C LYS A 188 -16.96 4.82 -3.32
N TRP A 189 -18.08 5.23 -3.88
CA TRP A 189 -18.17 5.82 -5.20
C TRP A 189 -18.87 7.17 -5.13
N THR A 190 -18.20 8.24 -5.54
CA THR A 190 -18.83 9.56 -5.62
C THR A 190 -19.65 9.64 -6.91
N LEU A 191 -20.95 9.93 -6.82
CA LEU A 191 -21.87 10.17 -7.94
C LEU A 191 -21.60 11.53 -8.59
N GLU A 192 -22.21 11.80 -9.74
CA GLU A 192 -21.96 13.04 -10.50
C GLU A 192 -22.49 14.29 -9.78
N ASP A 193 -23.57 14.13 -9.01
CA ASP A 193 -24.15 15.15 -8.13
C ASP A 193 -23.36 15.35 -6.82
N GLY A 194 -22.30 14.55 -6.61
CA GLY A 194 -21.47 14.58 -5.41
C GLY A 194 -21.97 13.68 -4.26
N GLU A 195 -23.11 13.00 -4.42
CA GLU A 195 -23.55 11.99 -3.44
C GLU A 195 -22.52 10.86 -3.34
N VAL A 196 -22.36 10.25 -2.17
CA VAL A 196 -21.42 9.14 -1.98
C VAL A 196 -22.18 7.83 -1.81
N ALA A 197 -21.93 6.91 -2.73
CA ALA A 197 -22.37 5.55 -2.67
C ALA A 197 -21.43 4.68 -1.82
N ASP A 198 -21.89 4.20 -0.67
CA ASP A 198 -21.14 3.22 0.14
C ASP A 198 -21.32 1.81 -0.44
N LEU A 199 -20.25 1.26 -1.00
CA LEU A 199 -20.28 0.00 -1.74
C LEU A 199 -19.51 -1.08 -0.99
N ALA A 200 -19.80 -2.32 -1.34
CA ALA A 200 -19.09 -3.51 -0.90
C ALA A 200 -18.84 -4.43 -2.10
N ILE A 201 -17.68 -5.08 -2.10
CA ILE A 201 -17.36 -6.19 -3.00
C ILE A 201 -17.37 -7.45 -2.14
N VAL A 202 -18.27 -8.38 -2.45
CA VAL A 202 -18.48 -9.61 -1.67
C VAL A 202 -17.90 -10.78 -2.44
N ASP A 203 -16.96 -11.51 -1.81
CA ASP A 203 -16.28 -12.69 -2.37
C ASP A 203 -15.57 -12.43 -3.71
N GLY A 204 -15.36 -11.16 -4.10
CA GLY A 204 -14.89 -10.80 -5.44
C GLY A 204 -15.89 -11.11 -6.57
N ARG A 205 -17.10 -11.58 -6.25
CA ARG A 205 -18.13 -12.00 -7.22
C ARG A 205 -19.32 -11.06 -7.31
N TYR A 206 -19.49 -10.16 -6.35
CA TYR A 206 -20.68 -9.32 -6.33
C TYR A 206 -20.36 -7.90 -5.90
N LEU A 207 -21.03 -6.97 -6.55
CA LEU A 207 -21.17 -5.60 -6.10
C LEU A 207 -22.39 -5.54 -5.20
N ALA A 208 -22.24 -4.90 -4.05
CA ALA A 208 -23.29 -4.76 -3.06
C ALA A 208 -23.28 -3.34 -2.48
N ARG A 209 -24.39 -2.95 -1.86
CA ARG A 209 -24.48 -1.74 -1.05
C ARG A 209 -24.09 -2.06 0.38
N SER A 210 -23.22 -1.24 0.93
CA SER A 210 -22.91 -1.31 2.35
C SER A 210 -24.12 -0.89 3.19
N MET A 211 -24.53 -1.76 4.09
CA MET A 211 -25.54 -1.48 5.10
C MET A 211 -24.85 -1.18 6.44
N LYS A 212 -25.45 -0.34 7.29
CA LYS A 212 -24.82 0.10 8.56
C LYS A 212 -24.53 -1.07 9.50
N TRP A 213 -25.57 -1.85 9.83
CA TRP A 213 -25.50 -2.93 10.82
C TRP A 213 -25.82 -4.30 10.22
N GLU A 214 -26.16 -4.33 8.92
CA GLU A 214 -26.56 -5.53 8.19
C GLU A 214 -25.43 -6.01 7.26
N PHE A 215 -25.54 -7.25 6.80
CA PHE A 215 -24.74 -7.72 5.69
C PHE A 215 -25.03 -6.90 4.41
N PRO A 216 -24.02 -6.65 3.54
CA PRO A 216 -24.23 -5.92 2.29
C PRO A 216 -25.34 -6.52 1.43
N ARG A 217 -26.18 -5.67 0.85
CA ARG A 217 -27.27 -6.11 -0.05
C ARG A 217 -26.82 -6.04 -1.51
N PHE A 218 -27.19 -7.03 -2.30
CA PHE A 218 -26.59 -7.29 -3.59
C PHE A 218 -27.17 -6.39 -4.69
N ILE A 219 -26.28 -5.86 -5.52
CA ILE A 219 -26.58 -4.93 -6.63
C ILE A 219 -26.39 -5.63 -7.98
N ARG A 220 -25.32 -6.42 -8.15
CA ARG A 220 -25.04 -7.19 -9.37
C ARG A 220 -23.87 -8.13 -9.19
N HIS A 221 -23.72 -9.05 -10.14
CA HIS A 221 -22.51 -9.85 -10.30
C HIS A 221 -21.31 -9.00 -10.75
N LEU A 222 -20.13 -9.36 -10.25
CA LEU A 222 -18.79 -8.90 -10.58
C LEU A 222 -17.92 -10.11 -10.91
N ASP A 223 -16.87 -9.92 -11.69
CA ASP A 223 -15.90 -10.98 -11.98
C ASP A 223 -14.49 -10.52 -11.58
N LEU A 224 -14.20 -10.58 -10.28
CA LEU A 224 -12.90 -10.17 -9.71
C LEU A 224 -12.14 -11.33 -9.06
N GLN A 225 -12.71 -12.54 -8.96
CA GLN A 225 -12.07 -13.65 -8.25
C GLN A 225 -10.72 -14.10 -8.84
N GLY A 226 -10.51 -13.90 -10.14
CA GLY A 226 -9.24 -14.18 -10.81
C GLY A 226 -8.25 -13.01 -10.82
N ALA A 227 -8.66 -11.83 -10.36
CA ALA A 227 -7.87 -10.61 -10.45
C ALA A 227 -7.18 -10.28 -9.11
N PRO A 228 -5.87 -9.99 -9.10
CA PRO A 228 -5.20 -9.43 -7.94
C PRO A 228 -5.89 -8.15 -7.45
N LYS A 229 -5.91 -7.91 -6.14
CA LYS A 229 -6.62 -6.79 -5.53
C LYS A 229 -6.13 -5.42 -6.03
N GLU A 230 -4.85 -5.31 -6.35
CA GLU A 230 -4.22 -4.15 -6.96
C GLU A 230 -4.82 -3.77 -8.32
N ASP A 231 -5.38 -4.74 -9.05
CA ASP A 231 -5.98 -4.55 -10.37
C ASP A 231 -7.49 -4.24 -10.29
N TRP A 232 -8.13 -4.49 -9.15
CA TRP A 232 -9.58 -4.29 -8.99
C TRP A 232 -10.01 -2.87 -9.34
N ARG A 233 -9.18 -1.88 -9.04
CA ARG A 233 -9.47 -0.48 -9.35
C ARG A 233 -9.65 -0.27 -10.86
N THR A 234 -8.75 -0.84 -11.67
CA THR A 234 -8.77 -0.73 -13.13
C THR A 234 -10.01 -1.39 -13.74
N ILE A 235 -10.55 -2.42 -13.07
CA ILE A 235 -11.76 -3.13 -13.50
C ILE A 235 -13.02 -2.40 -13.03
N LEU A 236 -13.04 -1.92 -11.79
CA LEU A 236 -14.21 -1.32 -11.17
C LEU A 236 -14.49 0.10 -11.68
N GLU A 237 -13.47 0.94 -11.88
CA GLU A 237 -13.70 2.33 -12.30
C GLU A 237 -14.51 2.44 -13.60
N PRO A 238 -14.15 1.76 -14.72
CA PRO A 238 -14.93 1.82 -15.95
C PRO A 238 -16.37 1.32 -15.77
N LEU A 239 -16.55 0.24 -14.99
CA LEU A 239 -17.88 -0.30 -14.70
C LEU A 239 -18.74 0.76 -13.98
N LEU A 240 -18.23 1.34 -12.89
CA LEU A 240 -18.96 2.30 -12.07
C LEU A 240 -19.21 3.63 -12.80
N GLU A 241 -18.35 4.02 -13.74
CA GLU A 241 -18.57 5.20 -14.59
C GLU A 241 -19.74 5.01 -15.57
N THR A 242 -20.03 3.77 -15.98
CA THR A 242 -21.15 3.46 -16.89
C THR A 242 -22.50 3.26 -16.19
N MET A 243 -22.49 3.01 -14.87
CA MET A 243 -23.70 2.75 -14.09
C MET A 243 -24.49 4.03 -13.82
N GLN A 244 -25.80 3.96 -14.03
CA GLN A 244 -26.75 5.00 -13.65
C GLN A 244 -26.99 4.99 -12.13
N PRO A 245 -27.36 6.12 -11.51
CA PRO A 245 -27.65 6.20 -10.07
C PRO A 245 -28.65 5.14 -9.57
N SER A 246 -29.68 4.81 -10.35
CA SER A 246 -30.66 3.78 -10.02
C SER A 246 -30.08 2.37 -9.96
N GLU A 247 -28.97 2.11 -10.66
CA GLU A 247 -28.29 0.81 -10.66
C GLU A 247 -27.45 0.60 -9.39
N PHE A 248 -27.33 1.59 -8.51
CA PHE A 248 -26.68 1.43 -7.20
C PHE A 248 -27.64 0.99 -6.09
N VAL A 249 -28.92 0.80 -6.43
CA VAL A 249 -29.95 0.33 -5.51
C VAL A 249 -29.89 -1.19 -5.43
N PRO A 250 -29.80 -1.79 -4.22
CA PRO A 250 -29.86 -3.25 -4.09
C PRO A 250 -31.17 -3.82 -4.60
N PHE A 251 -31.09 -4.97 -5.26
CA PHE A 251 -32.28 -5.70 -5.73
C PHE A 251 -32.53 -6.99 -4.94
N SER A 252 -31.56 -7.43 -4.11
CA SER A 252 -31.67 -8.68 -3.36
C SER A 252 -30.88 -8.67 -2.05
N THR A 253 -31.33 -9.50 -1.11
CA THR A 253 -30.69 -9.71 0.20
C THR A 253 -29.53 -10.72 0.13
N PHE A 254 -29.65 -11.72 -0.73
CA PHE A 254 -28.68 -12.78 -0.99
C PHE A 254 -28.25 -12.74 -2.46
N PRO A 255 -27.12 -13.39 -2.82
CA PRO A 255 -26.70 -13.50 -4.22
C PRO A 255 -27.76 -14.09 -5.16
N TRP A 256 -28.71 -14.85 -4.61
CA TRP A 256 -29.74 -15.59 -5.34
C TRP A 256 -31.18 -15.06 -5.13
N GLY A 257 -31.37 -13.98 -4.36
CA GLY A 257 -32.71 -13.44 -4.11
C GLY A 257 -32.91 -12.96 -2.67
N ASP A 258 -34.14 -12.97 -2.18
CA ASP A 258 -34.49 -12.36 -0.89
C ASP A 258 -34.71 -13.36 0.25
N SER A 259 -34.50 -14.65 0.01
CA SER A 259 -34.76 -15.66 1.02
C SER A 259 -33.70 -16.76 1.01
N LEU A 260 -33.19 -17.07 2.21
CA LEU A 260 -32.32 -18.22 2.44
C LEU A 260 -33.10 -19.53 2.48
N PHE A 261 -34.36 -19.47 2.92
CA PHE A 261 -35.29 -20.60 2.96
C PHE A 261 -36.49 -20.35 2.05
N ILE A 262 -37.03 -21.41 1.48
CA ILE A 262 -38.27 -21.46 0.72
C ILE A 262 -39.26 -22.42 1.40
N GLY A 263 -40.52 -22.36 1.00
CA GLY A 263 -41.58 -23.24 1.52
C GLY A 263 -42.64 -22.52 2.37
N PRO A 264 -43.69 -23.23 2.79
CA PRO A 264 -44.91 -22.63 3.36
C PRO A 264 -44.68 -21.83 4.64
N GLN A 265 -43.69 -22.22 5.46
CA GLN A 265 -43.38 -21.57 6.73
C GLN A 265 -42.01 -20.85 6.74
N ALA A 266 -41.35 -20.69 5.59
CA ALA A 266 -40.01 -20.07 5.52
C ALA A 266 -39.95 -18.66 6.14
N GLY A 267 -41.02 -17.87 6.01
CA GLY A 267 -41.13 -16.54 6.62
C GLY A 267 -41.15 -16.53 8.16
N LYS A 268 -41.29 -17.69 8.81
CA LYS A 268 -41.20 -17.83 10.27
C LYS A 268 -39.76 -18.01 10.77
N ILE A 269 -38.81 -18.26 9.86
CA ILE A 269 -37.38 -18.33 10.17
C ILE A 269 -36.82 -16.91 10.19
N ARG A 270 -36.36 -16.44 11.37
CA ARG A 270 -35.83 -15.09 11.52
C ARG A 270 -34.32 -15.09 11.48
N PHE A 271 -33.77 -14.46 10.44
CA PHE A 271 -32.33 -14.17 10.39
C PHE A 271 -32.04 -12.87 11.13
N ARG A 272 -30.94 -12.86 11.88
CA ARG A 272 -30.37 -11.61 12.34
C ARG A 272 -29.79 -10.90 11.12
N GLU A 273 -29.91 -9.58 11.10
CA GLU A 273 -29.43 -8.67 10.04
C GLU A 273 -27.97 -8.91 9.59
N LYS A 274 -27.18 -9.63 10.39
CA LYS A 274 -25.76 -9.90 10.17
C LYS A 274 -25.44 -11.22 9.46
N PHE A 275 -26.42 -12.04 9.07
CA PHE A 275 -26.12 -13.28 8.35
C PHE A 275 -25.31 -12.98 7.08
N GLY A 276 -24.10 -13.52 6.99
CA GLY A 276 -23.28 -13.45 5.78
C GLY A 276 -23.34 -14.77 5.01
N PRO A 277 -23.76 -14.79 3.72
CA PRO A 277 -23.84 -16.01 2.91
C PRO A 277 -22.49 -16.72 2.69
N TYR A 278 -21.38 -16.07 3.04
CA TYR A 278 -20.03 -16.64 2.93
C TYR A 278 -19.37 -16.95 4.27
N GLU A 279 -20.05 -16.69 5.39
CA GLU A 279 -19.55 -16.98 6.74
C GLU A 279 -19.46 -18.49 7.02
N PRO A 280 -18.67 -18.91 8.03
CA PRO A 280 -18.48 -20.34 8.35
C PRO A 280 -19.73 -21.03 8.91
N GLY A 281 -20.63 -20.28 9.53
CA GLY A 281 -21.81 -20.81 10.20
C GLY A 281 -22.65 -19.72 10.80
N TRP A 282 -23.87 -20.07 11.22
CA TRP A 282 -24.81 -19.16 11.83
C TRP A 282 -25.73 -19.87 12.80
N SER A 283 -26.11 -19.18 13.87
CA SER A 283 -27.09 -19.65 14.85
C SER A 283 -28.24 -18.65 14.98
N GLY A 284 -29.47 -19.15 15.08
CA GLY A 284 -30.61 -18.32 15.43
C GLY A 284 -31.85 -19.12 15.78
N THR A 285 -33.02 -18.55 15.50
CA THR A 285 -34.29 -19.09 16.02
C THR A 285 -35.37 -19.09 14.95
N THR A 286 -36.23 -20.10 15.00
CA THR A 286 -37.44 -20.21 14.19
C THR A 286 -38.65 -20.58 15.05
N ASN A 287 -39.86 -20.44 14.50
CA ASN A 287 -41.13 -20.81 15.11
C ASN A 287 -41.97 -21.60 14.11
N LEU A 288 -41.43 -22.72 13.64
CA LEU A 288 -42.14 -23.59 12.70
C LEU A 288 -43.18 -24.39 13.46
N GLU A 289 -44.43 -24.27 13.04
CA GLU A 289 -45.54 -25.02 13.61
C GLU A 289 -45.51 -26.46 13.09
N GLY A 290 -45.52 -27.43 14.01
CA GLY A 290 -45.52 -28.85 13.67
C GLY A 290 -44.17 -29.41 13.23
N ALA A 291 -43.07 -28.66 13.34
CA ALA A 291 -41.74 -29.18 13.01
C ALA A 291 -41.36 -30.37 13.89
N ALA A 292 -41.09 -31.51 13.25
CA ALA A 292 -40.81 -32.77 13.92
C ALA A 292 -39.47 -33.37 13.47
N GLU A 293 -39.17 -33.32 12.17
CA GLU A 293 -37.96 -33.89 11.58
C GLU A 293 -37.23 -32.85 10.72
N TYR A 294 -35.91 -33.03 10.55
CA TYR A 294 -35.11 -32.26 9.62
C TYR A 294 -33.96 -33.09 9.06
N ASP A 295 -33.48 -32.72 7.88
CA ASP A 295 -32.23 -33.19 7.30
C ASP A 295 -31.30 -32.00 7.00
N GLU A 296 -30.23 -32.22 6.23
CA GLU A 296 -29.24 -31.19 5.89
C GLU A 296 -29.84 -29.98 5.14
N ALA A 297 -31.02 -30.09 4.55
CA ALA A 297 -31.64 -29.02 3.75
C ALA A 297 -33.11 -28.71 4.08
N ILE A 298 -33.85 -29.65 4.67
CA ILE A 298 -35.31 -29.61 4.77
C ILE A 298 -35.76 -29.75 6.22
N ILE A 299 -36.84 -29.05 6.58
CA ILE A 299 -37.55 -29.17 7.85
C ILE A 299 -38.97 -29.64 7.56
N GLN A 300 -39.41 -30.71 8.22
CA GLN A 300 -40.67 -31.40 7.92
C GLN A 300 -41.54 -31.59 9.18
N ASP A 301 -42.84 -31.80 8.96
CA ASP A 301 -43.77 -32.23 10.03
C ASP A 301 -43.78 -33.76 10.22
N GLU A 302 -44.58 -34.24 11.19
CA GLU A 302 -44.71 -35.68 11.51
C GLU A 302 -45.23 -36.53 10.32
N SER A 303 -45.86 -35.90 9.32
CA SER A 303 -46.34 -36.58 8.11
C SER A 303 -45.31 -36.60 6.98
N GLY A 304 -44.17 -35.94 7.17
CA GLY A 304 -43.13 -35.74 6.15
C GLY A 304 -43.41 -34.57 5.20
N ALA A 305 -44.37 -33.68 5.52
CA ALA A 305 -44.63 -32.51 4.68
C ALA A 305 -43.59 -31.42 4.91
N VAL A 306 -43.07 -30.84 3.82
CA VAL A 306 -42.04 -29.78 3.88
C VAL A 306 -42.61 -28.49 4.45
N LEU A 307 -42.04 -28.04 5.56
CA LEU A 307 -42.37 -26.77 6.21
C LEU A 307 -41.47 -25.63 5.71
N ALA A 308 -40.17 -25.91 5.59
CA ALA A 308 -39.17 -25.00 5.05
C ALA A 308 -37.99 -25.80 4.49
N GLU A 309 -37.34 -25.25 3.47
CA GLU A 309 -36.20 -25.86 2.78
C GLU A 309 -35.15 -24.78 2.46
N LEU A 310 -33.86 -25.10 2.59
CA LEU A 310 -32.78 -24.21 2.16
C LEU A 310 -32.88 -23.94 0.66
N HIS A 311 -32.69 -22.69 0.27
CA HIS A 311 -32.64 -22.32 -1.14
C HIS A 311 -31.51 -23.11 -1.85
N ALA A 312 -31.77 -23.63 -3.05
CA ALA A 312 -30.83 -24.49 -3.78
C ALA A 312 -29.43 -23.86 -3.93
N GLU A 313 -29.35 -22.56 -4.18
CA GLU A 313 -28.08 -21.80 -4.26
C GLU A 313 -27.34 -21.71 -2.92
N ALA A 314 -28.04 -21.70 -1.79
CA ALA A 314 -27.41 -21.78 -0.47
C ALA A 314 -26.77 -23.15 -0.26
N ILE A 315 -27.48 -24.22 -0.62
CA ILE A 315 -26.98 -25.60 -0.60
C ILE A 315 -25.77 -25.73 -1.53
N ALA A 316 -25.83 -25.16 -2.73
CA ALA A 316 -24.71 -25.14 -3.68
C ALA A 316 -23.48 -24.39 -3.15
N LEU A 317 -23.68 -23.40 -2.27
CA LEU A 317 -22.61 -22.72 -1.54
C LEU A 317 -22.12 -23.51 -0.32
N GLY A 318 -22.71 -24.66 -0.02
CA GLY A 318 -22.33 -25.58 1.04
C GLY A 318 -23.08 -25.36 2.35
N TRP A 319 -24.15 -24.58 2.39
CA TRP A 319 -24.95 -24.42 3.60
C TRP A 319 -25.77 -25.67 3.89
N GLU A 320 -25.73 -26.10 5.16
CA GLU A 320 -26.50 -27.23 5.67
C GLU A 320 -27.10 -26.89 7.04
N ILE A 321 -28.27 -27.45 7.33
CA ILE A 321 -28.90 -27.41 8.65
C ILE A 321 -28.18 -28.42 9.54
N SER A 322 -27.46 -27.94 10.56
CA SER A 322 -26.71 -28.82 11.46
C SER A 322 -27.53 -29.25 12.67
N SER A 323 -28.41 -28.36 13.16
CA SER A 323 -29.25 -28.68 14.30
C SER A 323 -30.54 -27.87 14.33
N ILE A 324 -31.62 -28.51 14.79
CA ILE A 324 -32.86 -27.87 15.21
C ILE A 324 -33.24 -28.42 16.58
N ILE A 325 -33.25 -27.55 17.57
CA ILE A 325 -33.46 -27.91 18.98
C ILE A 325 -34.70 -27.20 19.50
N PRO A 326 -35.76 -27.93 19.91
CA PRO A 326 -36.91 -27.34 20.58
C PRO A 326 -36.51 -26.65 21.89
N ARG A 327 -37.04 -25.46 22.11
CA ARG A 327 -36.82 -24.63 23.30
C ARG A 327 -38.13 -24.02 23.77
N THR A 328 -38.22 -23.75 25.07
CA THR A 328 -39.32 -22.96 25.65
C THR A 328 -38.76 -21.61 26.10
N GLY A 329 -39.35 -20.53 25.59
CA GLY A 329 -38.95 -19.16 25.89
C GLY A 329 -40.06 -18.36 26.57
N ARG A 330 -39.75 -17.09 26.87
CA ARG A 330 -40.70 -16.15 27.48
C ARG A 330 -41.99 -15.95 26.66
N HIS A 331 -41.92 -16.14 25.35
CA HIS A 331 -43.01 -15.88 24.41
C HIS A 331 -43.65 -17.16 23.85
N GLY A 332 -43.37 -18.32 24.46
CA GLY A 332 -43.81 -19.63 24.00
C GLY A 332 -42.66 -20.50 23.50
N ASP A 333 -43.04 -21.62 22.92
CA ASP A 333 -42.11 -22.58 22.35
C ASP A 333 -41.56 -22.08 21.01
N TYR A 334 -40.27 -22.34 20.78
CA TYR A 334 -39.54 -21.97 19.58
C TYR A 334 -38.49 -23.06 19.28
N GLN A 335 -37.84 -22.96 18.12
CA GLN A 335 -36.69 -23.81 17.81
C GLN A 335 -35.43 -22.96 17.68
N GLU A 336 -34.36 -23.40 18.34
CA GLU A 336 -33.00 -22.94 18.08
C GLU A 336 -32.47 -23.69 16.86
N MET A 337 -31.90 -22.97 15.90
CA MET A 337 -31.41 -23.52 14.64
C MET A 337 -29.96 -23.13 14.42
N GLU A 338 -29.15 -24.09 14.02
CA GLU A 338 -27.78 -23.87 13.57
C GLU A 338 -27.64 -24.26 12.10
N LEU A 339 -26.94 -23.39 11.37
CA LEU A 339 -26.52 -23.59 10.00
C LEU A 339 -25.00 -23.62 9.97
N VAL A 340 -24.44 -24.55 9.21
CA VAL A 340 -22.99 -24.65 9.00
C VAL A 340 -22.69 -24.68 7.52
N ARG A 341 -21.47 -24.28 7.17
CA ARG A 341 -20.97 -24.36 5.81
C ARG A 341 -20.01 -25.53 5.66
N LYS A 342 -20.42 -26.56 4.93
CA LYS A 342 -19.61 -27.75 4.63
C LYS A 342 -18.32 -27.34 3.92
N ASP A 343 -17.24 -28.02 4.29
CA ASP A 343 -15.91 -27.80 3.73
C ASP A 343 -15.38 -26.35 3.83
N PHE A 344 -15.88 -25.56 4.80
CA PHE A 344 -15.33 -24.24 5.07
C PHE A 344 -13.83 -24.34 5.41
N LYS A 345 -12.99 -23.87 4.49
CA LYS A 345 -11.55 -23.67 4.71
C LYS A 345 -11.34 -22.17 4.89
N GLY A 346 -10.99 -21.78 6.11
CA GLY A 346 -10.78 -20.38 6.53
C GLY A 346 -9.82 -19.61 5.65
#